data_AF-A0A9D2UL42-F1
#
_entry.id   AF-A0A9D2UL42-F1
#
_cell.length_a   1.000
_cell.length_b   1.000
_cell.length_c   1.000
_cell.angle_alpha   90.00
_cell.angle_beta   90.00
_cell.angle_gamma   90.00
#
_symmetry.space_group_name_H-M   'P 1'
#
loop_
_entity.id
_entity.type
_entity.pdbx_description
1 polymer ?
#
loop_
_entity_poly.entity_id
_entity_poly.type
_entity_poly.pdbx_seq_one_letter_code
_entity_poly.pdbx_strand_id
1 'polypeptide(L)'
;MFTETQNSLLAIILLAYFLFLIVFAYLVNRRVKTYEDYSVAGRTVGTFPMTLTLVGTAIGGSILLGYMTNGYELGMGQIWLGLVAVVPSVIIVTVLATPIRRLGARYGMVTLGDFSALVYGKQARVPTAISMLFAYCAITGMQFVAIATVLTLTTGLDMTLGITLSWIMLTIKTVLGGLKSVVFQDALHGTIQTVGIFVLFVV
;
A
#
# COMPACT_ATOMS: atom_id res chain seq x y z
N MET A 1 -1.80 26.79 -12.95
CA MET A 1 -2.83 26.85 -11.89
C MET A 1 -4.16 26.54 -12.55
N PHE A 2 -4.87 25.51 -12.11
CA PHE A 2 -6.11 25.04 -12.72
C PHE A 2 -7.25 26.08 -12.56
N THR A 3 -8.11 26.22 -13.56
CA THR A 3 -9.27 27.12 -13.53
C THR A 3 -10.29 26.65 -12.46
N GLU A 4 -11.13 27.52 -11.90
CA GLU A 4 -12.14 27.11 -10.90
C GLU A 4 -13.05 25.96 -11.37
N THR A 5 -13.38 25.94 -12.66
CA THR A 5 -14.14 24.85 -13.29
C THR A 5 -13.35 23.55 -13.35
N GLN A 6 -12.02 23.62 -13.51
CA GLN A 6 -11.13 22.44 -13.48
C GLN A 6 -10.96 21.91 -12.06
N ASN A 7 -10.86 22.79 -11.06
CA ASN A 7 -10.76 22.40 -9.64
C ASN A 7 -12.01 21.65 -9.17
N SER A 8 -13.20 22.14 -9.54
CA SER A 8 -14.47 21.48 -9.20
C SER A 8 -14.62 20.13 -9.92
N LEU A 9 -14.23 20.03 -11.19
CA LEU A 9 -14.18 18.75 -11.92
C LEU A 9 -13.22 17.74 -11.28
N LEU A 10 -12.00 18.16 -10.92
CA LEU A 10 -11.01 17.32 -10.26
C LEU A 10 -11.49 16.82 -8.90
N ALA A 11 -12.12 17.69 -8.11
CA ALA A 11 -12.71 17.32 -6.83
C ALA A 11 -13.81 16.27 -6.99
N ILE A 12 -14.69 16.42 -8.00
CA ILE A 12 -15.74 15.44 -8.29
C ILE A 12 -15.15 14.09 -8.71
N ILE A 13 -14.13 14.08 -9.56
CA ILE A 13 -13.46 12.84 -10.00
C ILE A 13 -12.81 12.12 -8.82
N LEU A 14 -12.10 12.86 -7.96
CA LEU A 14 -11.50 12.32 -6.75
C LEU A 14 -12.55 11.71 -5.82
N LEU A 15 -13.64 12.44 -5.56
CA LEU A 15 -14.70 12.00 -4.68
C LEU A 15 -15.42 10.77 -5.24
N ALA A 16 -15.68 10.73 -6.55
CA ALA A 16 -16.24 9.57 -7.24
C ALA A 16 -15.31 8.35 -7.16
N TYR A 17 -14.00 8.56 -7.36
CA TYR A 17 -13.00 7.50 -7.25
C TYR A 17 -12.91 6.94 -5.82
N PHE A 18 -12.92 7.80 -4.82
CA PHE A 18 -12.96 7.36 -3.43
C PHE A 18 -14.24 6.59 -3.09
N LEU A 19 -15.39 7.05 -3.58
CA LEU A 19 -16.66 6.35 -3.40
C LEU A 19 -16.60 4.96 -4.03
N PHE A 20 -16.05 4.87 -5.24
CA PHE A 20 -15.81 3.59 -5.92
C PHE A 20 -14.92 2.66 -5.08
N LEU A 21 -13.84 3.16 -4.48
CA LEU A 21 -12.97 2.34 -3.61
C LEU A 21 -13.69 1.81 -2.37
N ILE A 22 -14.53 2.62 -1.74
CA ILE A 22 -15.30 2.22 -0.56
C ILE A 22 -16.38 1.20 -0.95
N VAL A 23 -17.10 1.44 -2.05
CA VAL A 23 -18.12 0.52 -2.55
C VAL A 23 -17.49 -0.82 -2.95
N PHE A 24 -16.35 -0.79 -3.64
CA PHE A 24 -15.61 -2.00 -4.00
C PHE A 24 -15.19 -2.78 -2.75
N ALA A 25 -14.61 -2.09 -1.76
CA ALA A 25 -14.22 -2.70 -0.49
C ALA A 25 -15.42 -3.34 0.22
N TYR A 26 -16.55 -2.64 0.28
CA TYR A 26 -17.79 -3.15 0.86
C TYR A 26 -18.34 -4.38 0.12
N LEU A 27 -18.30 -4.40 -1.21
CA LEU A 27 -18.75 -5.53 -2.02
C LEU A 27 -17.89 -6.78 -1.78
N VAL A 28 -16.56 -6.61 -1.68
CA VAL A 28 -15.65 -7.71 -1.37
C VAL A 28 -15.81 -8.18 0.08
N ASN A 29 -16.10 -7.26 1.02
CA ASN A 29 -16.35 -7.58 2.42
C ASN A 29 -17.47 -8.59 2.63
N ARG A 30 -18.49 -8.59 1.76
CA ARG A 30 -19.58 -9.59 1.83
C ARG A 30 -19.09 -11.04 1.76
N ARG A 31 -17.86 -11.27 1.28
CA ARG A 31 -17.21 -12.58 1.23
C ARG A 31 -16.30 -12.87 2.42
N VAL A 32 -16.13 -11.92 3.34
CA VAL A 32 -15.33 -12.07 4.56
C VAL A 32 -16.26 -12.43 5.71
N LYS A 33 -16.15 -13.67 6.21
CA LYS A 33 -16.99 -14.17 7.32
C LYS A 33 -16.20 -14.50 8.58
N THR A 34 -14.89 -14.72 8.44
CA THR A 34 -14.00 -15.15 9.52
C THR A 34 -12.81 -14.21 9.67
N TYR A 35 -12.17 -14.23 10.85
CA TYR A 35 -10.94 -13.47 11.09
C TYR A 35 -9.80 -13.88 10.14
N GLU A 36 -9.75 -15.16 9.77
CA GLU A 36 -8.79 -15.69 8.80
C GLU A 36 -9.06 -15.17 7.38
N ASP A 37 -10.33 -15.05 6.99
CA ASP A 37 -10.70 -14.43 5.71
C ASP A 37 -10.31 -12.95 5.65
N TYR A 38 -10.44 -12.23 6.78
CA TYR A 38 -10.08 -10.82 6.85
C TYR A 38 -8.55 -10.63 6.80
N SER A 39 -7.82 -11.39 7.61
CA SER A 39 -6.40 -11.14 7.87
C SER A 39 -5.46 -11.83 6.89
N VAL A 40 -5.82 -13.00 6.37
CA VAL A 40 -4.97 -13.78 5.44
C VAL A 40 -5.70 -14.19 4.16
N ALA A 41 -6.85 -13.56 3.88
CA ALA A 41 -7.65 -13.85 2.70
C ALA A 41 -8.05 -15.35 2.57
N GLY A 42 -8.17 -16.05 3.69
CA GLY A 42 -8.43 -17.50 3.73
C GLY A 42 -7.34 -18.33 3.03
N ARG A 43 -6.15 -17.74 2.78
CA ARG A 43 -5.01 -18.35 2.08
C ARG A 43 -5.30 -18.85 0.65
N THR A 44 -6.44 -18.45 0.08
CA THR A 44 -6.94 -18.84 -1.26
C THR A 44 -6.36 -18.01 -2.40
N VAL A 45 -5.67 -16.90 -2.10
CA VAL A 45 -5.10 -16.00 -3.11
C VAL A 45 -3.95 -16.70 -3.84
N GLY A 46 -4.02 -16.70 -5.17
CA GLY A 46 -2.98 -17.24 -6.05
C GLY A 46 -1.65 -16.48 -5.90
N THR A 47 -0.55 -17.10 -6.28
CA THR A 47 0.79 -16.50 -6.16
C THR A 47 0.92 -15.22 -6.99
N PHE A 48 0.36 -15.19 -8.20
CA PHE A 48 0.45 -14.06 -9.11
C PHE A 48 -0.15 -12.75 -8.55
N PRO A 49 -1.45 -12.69 -8.14
CA PRO A 49 -2.00 -11.47 -7.54
C PRO A 49 -1.30 -11.10 -6.23
N MET A 50 -0.81 -12.07 -5.45
CA MET A 50 -0.05 -11.79 -4.23
C MET A 50 1.29 -11.10 -4.53
N THR A 51 2.00 -11.52 -5.59
CA THR A 51 3.24 -10.86 -6.02
C THR A 51 2.98 -9.45 -6.54
N LEU A 52 1.90 -9.25 -7.31
CA LEU A 52 1.51 -7.91 -7.77
C LEU A 52 1.21 -6.97 -6.61
N THR A 53 0.47 -7.44 -5.60
CA THR A 53 0.24 -6.68 -4.37
C THR A 53 1.54 -6.35 -3.68
N LEU A 54 2.45 -7.31 -3.52
CA LEU A 54 3.73 -7.08 -2.87
C LEU A 54 4.56 -6.01 -3.58
N VAL A 55 4.60 -6.03 -4.91
CA VAL A 55 5.28 -5.00 -5.72
C VAL A 55 4.55 -3.66 -5.61
N GLY A 56 3.22 -3.65 -5.72
CA GLY A 56 2.40 -2.43 -5.63
C GLY A 56 2.53 -1.75 -4.27
N THR A 57 2.49 -2.50 -3.17
CA THR A 57 2.70 -1.98 -1.82
C THR A 57 4.12 -1.44 -1.64
N ALA A 58 5.13 -2.07 -2.25
CA ALA A 58 6.52 -1.63 -2.15
C ALA A 58 6.80 -0.30 -2.88
N ILE A 59 6.14 -0.04 -4.01
CA ILE A 59 6.32 1.18 -4.83
C ILE A 59 5.23 2.22 -4.53
N GLY A 60 4.72 2.27 -3.29
CA GLY A 60 3.57 3.11 -2.93
C GLY A 60 3.72 4.61 -3.27
N GLY A 61 2.61 5.35 -3.17
CA GLY A 61 2.52 6.74 -3.63
C GLY A 61 3.54 7.71 -3.03
N SER A 62 3.85 7.59 -1.73
CA SER A 62 4.87 8.40 -1.06
C SER A 62 6.28 8.16 -1.60
N ILE A 63 6.60 6.90 -1.92
CA ILE A 63 7.90 6.49 -2.45
C ILE A 63 8.07 7.03 -3.87
N LEU A 64 7.01 6.95 -4.69
CA LEU A 64 7.00 7.54 -6.02
C LEU A 64 7.27 9.04 -6.00
N LEU A 65 6.52 9.80 -5.20
CA LEU A 65 6.72 11.24 -5.07
C LEU A 65 8.13 11.56 -4.56
N GLY A 66 8.62 10.81 -3.56
CA GLY A 66 9.97 10.98 -3.03
C GLY A 66 11.07 10.75 -4.07
N TYR A 67 10.99 9.65 -4.85
CA TYR A 67 11.97 9.39 -5.90
C TYR A 67 11.89 10.37 -7.06
N MET A 68 10.69 10.85 -7.43
CA MET A 68 10.53 11.88 -8.46
C MET A 68 11.16 13.21 -8.03
N THR A 69 10.89 13.67 -6.80
CA THR A 69 11.50 14.89 -6.25
C THR A 69 13.01 14.76 -6.15
N ASN A 70 13.51 13.66 -5.60
CA ASN A 70 14.96 13.42 -5.50
C ASN A 70 15.61 13.34 -6.88
N GLY A 71 14.96 12.71 -7.86
CA GLY A 71 15.46 12.65 -9.24
C GLY A 71 15.52 14.02 -9.90
N TYR A 72 14.57 14.90 -9.61
CA TYR A 72 14.56 16.28 -10.10
C TYR A 72 15.68 17.13 -9.48
N GLU A 73 15.91 17.01 -8.16
CA GLU A 73 16.90 17.82 -7.45
C GLU A 73 18.33 17.29 -7.56
N LEU A 74 18.51 15.97 -7.48
CA LEU A 74 19.81 15.30 -7.36
C LEU A 74 20.22 14.57 -8.65
N GLY A 75 19.39 14.62 -9.69
CA GLY A 75 19.63 14.05 -11.01
C GLY A 75 19.57 12.51 -11.06
N MET A 76 20.06 11.95 -12.18
CA MET A 76 19.96 10.52 -12.50
C MET A 76 20.73 9.59 -11.53
N GLY A 77 21.61 10.11 -10.68
CA GLY A 77 22.33 9.33 -9.68
C GLY A 77 21.42 8.63 -8.66
N GLN A 78 20.19 9.13 -8.47
CA GLN A 78 19.21 8.56 -7.54
C GLN A 78 18.67 7.19 -7.97
N ILE A 79 18.86 6.81 -9.24
CA ILE A 79 18.48 5.48 -9.75
C ILE A 79 19.21 4.37 -8.97
N TRP A 80 20.43 4.63 -8.51
CA TRP A 80 21.21 3.67 -7.72
C TRP A 80 20.55 3.33 -6.38
N LEU A 81 19.91 4.29 -5.71
CA LEU A 81 19.18 4.02 -4.47
C LEU A 81 17.98 3.10 -4.72
N GLY A 82 17.24 3.33 -5.81
CA GLY A 82 16.15 2.47 -6.23
C GLY A 82 16.62 1.05 -6.54
N LEU A 83 17.70 0.89 -7.31
CA LEU A 83 18.26 -0.42 -7.67
C LEU A 83 18.74 -1.20 -6.44
N VAL A 84 19.47 -0.54 -5.53
CA VAL A 84 19.98 -1.17 -4.30
C VAL A 84 18.85 -1.55 -3.34
N ALA A 85 17.73 -0.84 -3.34
CA ALA A 85 16.57 -1.21 -2.53
C ALA A 85 15.76 -2.37 -3.17
N VAL A 86 15.54 -2.32 -4.48
CA VAL A 86 14.67 -3.28 -5.19
C VAL A 86 15.32 -4.65 -5.34
N VAL A 87 16.59 -4.72 -5.76
CA VAL A 87 17.24 -6.01 -6.09
C VAL A 87 17.30 -6.95 -4.87
N PRO A 88 17.82 -6.54 -3.70
CA PRO A 88 17.83 -7.41 -2.51
C PRO A 88 16.42 -7.74 -2.02
N SER A 89 15.47 -6.80 -2.11
CA SER A 89 14.09 -7.04 -1.69
C SER A 89 13.43 -8.13 -2.52
N VAL A 90 13.62 -8.13 -3.84
CA VAL A 90 13.11 -9.18 -4.74
C VAL A 90 13.75 -10.54 -4.42
N ILE A 91 15.07 -10.57 -4.17
CA ILE A 91 15.76 -11.81 -3.79
C ILE A 91 15.21 -12.36 -2.46
N ILE A 92 15.09 -11.51 -1.45
CA ILE A 92 14.57 -11.90 -0.13
C ILE A 92 13.15 -12.43 -0.26
N VAL A 93 12.29 -11.75 -1.02
CA VAL A 93 10.89 -12.17 -1.20
C VAL A 93 10.81 -13.49 -1.95
N THR A 94 11.55 -13.66 -3.04
CA THR A 94 11.51 -14.90 -3.83
C THR A 94 11.99 -16.11 -3.02
N VAL A 95 13.02 -15.94 -2.19
CA VAL A 95 13.58 -17.00 -1.36
C VAL A 95 12.73 -17.27 -0.12
N LEU A 96 12.27 -16.24 0.61
CA LEU A 96 11.62 -16.39 1.90
C LEU A 96 10.09 -16.45 1.84
N ALA A 97 9.43 -15.92 0.81
CA ALA A 97 7.96 -15.89 0.79
C ALA A 97 7.35 -17.30 0.79
N THR A 98 7.92 -18.23 0.03
CA THR A 98 7.45 -19.62 -0.05
C THR A 98 7.57 -20.38 1.29
N PRO A 99 8.74 -20.44 1.95
CA PRO A 99 8.86 -21.13 3.23
C PRO A 99 8.03 -20.47 4.33
N ILE A 100 7.98 -19.12 4.38
CA ILE A 100 7.17 -18.40 5.37
C ILE A 100 5.67 -18.70 5.16
N ARG A 101 5.19 -18.71 3.90
CA ARG A 101 3.79 -19.06 3.59
C ARG A 101 3.45 -20.49 4.04
N ARG A 102 4.35 -21.44 3.81
CA ARG A 102 4.16 -22.85 4.23
C ARG A 102 4.11 -22.99 5.75
N LEU A 103 5.04 -22.35 6.46
CA LEU A 103 5.03 -22.32 7.93
C LEU A 103 3.76 -21.64 8.44
N GLY A 104 3.34 -20.54 7.82
CA GLY A 104 2.14 -19.80 8.20
C GLY A 104 0.88 -20.64 8.08
N ALA A 105 0.76 -21.43 7.02
CA ALA A 105 -0.33 -22.39 6.86
C ALA A 105 -0.27 -23.53 7.90
N ARG A 106 0.93 -24.04 8.22
CA ARG A 106 1.10 -25.16 9.17
C ARG A 106 0.82 -24.78 10.62
N TYR A 107 1.27 -23.60 11.05
CA TYR A 107 1.20 -23.14 12.44
C TYR A 107 0.11 -22.10 12.68
N GLY A 108 -0.72 -21.81 11.69
CA GLY A 108 -1.80 -20.82 11.81
C GLY A 108 -1.31 -19.39 12.02
N MET A 109 -0.09 -19.06 11.58
CA MET A 109 0.49 -17.73 11.79
C MET A 109 -0.23 -16.68 10.96
N VAL A 110 -0.47 -15.52 11.57
CA VAL A 110 -1.13 -14.35 10.95
C VAL A 110 -0.20 -13.14 10.98
N THR A 111 0.72 -13.07 11.94
CA THR A 111 1.62 -11.93 12.13
C THR A 111 3.09 -12.33 12.00
N LEU A 112 3.96 -11.35 11.72
CA LEU A 112 5.42 -11.57 11.76
C LEU A 112 5.92 -11.87 13.19
N GLY A 113 5.20 -11.39 14.21
CA GLY A 113 5.47 -11.74 15.60
C GLY A 113 5.25 -13.23 15.91
N ASP A 114 4.31 -13.89 15.21
CA ASP A 114 4.11 -15.33 15.35
C ASP A 114 5.29 -16.10 14.75
N PHE A 115 5.84 -15.59 13.65
CA PHE A 115 7.05 -16.14 13.04
C PHE A 115 8.27 -15.98 13.95
N SER A 116 8.48 -14.80 14.54
CA SER A 116 9.58 -14.60 15.48
C SER A 116 9.42 -15.46 16.74
N ALA A 117 8.18 -15.66 17.21
CA ALA A 117 7.88 -16.54 18.32
C ALA A 117 8.19 -18.03 18.02
N LEU A 118 7.99 -18.46 16.77
CA LEU A 118 8.32 -19.82 16.33
C LEU A 118 9.83 -20.06 16.29
N VAL A 119 10.60 -19.06 15.87
CA VAL A 119 12.06 -19.17 15.70
C VAL A 119 12.83 -18.92 17.00
N TYR A 120 12.42 -17.92 17.79
CA TYR A 120 13.16 -17.42 18.95
C TYR A 120 12.45 -17.66 20.29
N GLY A 121 11.25 -18.26 20.27
CA GLY A 121 10.43 -18.50 21.46
C GLY A 121 9.45 -17.37 21.77
N LYS A 122 8.49 -17.67 22.66
CA LYS A 122 7.31 -16.81 22.91
C LYS A 122 7.63 -15.36 23.30
N GLN A 123 8.77 -15.12 23.94
CA GLN A 123 9.18 -13.79 24.40
C GLN A 123 9.50 -12.85 23.22
N ALA A 124 9.87 -13.37 22.05
CA ALA A 124 10.17 -12.55 20.88
C ALA A 124 8.92 -11.96 20.21
N ARG A 125 7.71 -12.45 20.53
CA ARG A 125 6.46 -12.01 19.89
C ARG A 125 6.17 -10.53 20.12
N VAL A 126 6.29 -10.08 21.36
CA VAL A 126 5.91 -8.71 21.78
C VAL A 126 6.88 -7.66 21.22
N PRO A 127 8.21 -7.81 21.35
CA PRO A 127 9.16 -6.87 20.75
C PRO A 127 9.00 -6.74 19.23
N THR A 128 8.80 -7.86 18.53
CA THR A 128 8.57 -7.84 17.08
C THR A 128 7.28 -7.11 16.73
N ALA A 129 6.18 -7.36 17.46
CA ALA A 129 4.91 -6.68 17.21
C ALA A 129 5.01 -5.16 17.42
N ILE A 130 5.69 -4.72 18.49
CA ILE A 130 5.90 -3.29 18.78
C ILE A 130 6.74 -2.64 17.69
N SER A 131 7.87 -3.26 17.31
CA SER A 131 8.74 -2.75 16.25
C SER A 131 7.98 -2.61 14.92
N MET A 132 7.18 -3.62 14.57
CA MET A 132 6.38 -3.60 13.34
C MET A 132 5.30 -2.52 13.36
N LEU A 133 4.66 -2.30 14.52
CA LEU A 133 3.67 -1.25 14.71
C LEU A 133 4.27 0.14 14.46
N PHE A 134 5.43 0.44 15.07
CA PHE A 134 6.12 1.71 14.83
C PHE A 134 6.55 1.89 13.37
N ALA A 135 7.12 0.86 12.75
CA ALA A 135 7.55 0.90 11.36
C ALA A 135 6.39 1.21 10.40
N TYR A 136 5.26 0.51 10.55
CA TYR A 136 4.11 0.75 9.67
C TYR A 136 3.35 2.03 10.00
N CYS A 137 3.31 2.48 11.27
CA CYS A 137 2.77 3.81 11.60
C CYS A 137 3.53 4.92 10.89
N ALA A 138 4.87 4.87 10.85
CA ALA A 138 5.67 5.85 10.12
C ALA A 138 5.39 5.81 8.61
N ILE A 139 5.38 4.62 8.01
CA ILE A 139 5.15 4.46 6.57
C ILE A 139 3.74 4.92 6.18
N THR A 140 2.71 4.53 6.93
CA THR A 140 1.32 4.95 6.67
C THR A 140 1.13 6.46 6.83
N GLY A 141 1.81 7.08 7.80
CA GLY A 141 1.85 8.54 7.95
C GLY A 141 2.38 9.23 6.68
N MET A 142 3.48 8.73 6.11
CA MET A 142 4.02 9.26 4.85
C MET A 142 3.03 9.11 3.68
N GLN A 143 2.22 8.05 3.67
CA GLN A 143 1.20 7.87 2.63
C GLN A 143 0.05 8.88 2.77
N PHE A 144 -0.38 9.21 3.99
CA PHE A 144 -1.40 10.25 4.19
C PHE A 144 -0.92 11.62 3.70
N VAL A 145 0.33 11.96 3.98
CA VAL A 145 0.95 13.21 3.49
C VAL A 145 1.05 13.21 1.97
N ALA A 146 1.43 12.09 1.35
CA ALA A 146 1.50 11.98 -0.11
C ALA A 146 0.14 12.26 -0.79
N ILE A 147 -0.94 11.66 -0.28
CA ILE A 147 -2.30 11.88 -0.81
C ILE A 147 -2.75 13.32 -0.54
N ALA A 148 -2.52 13.84 0.67
CA ALA A 148 -2.86 15.21 1.03
C ALA A 148 -2.14 16.24 0.13
N THR A 149 -0.87 15.99 -0.20
CA THR A 149 -0.10 16.85 -1.10
C THR A 149 -0.76 16.93 -2.48
N VAL A 150 -1.19 15.80 -3.03
CA VAL A 150 -1.91 15.77 -4.32
C VAL A 150 -3.25 16.50 -4.23
N LEU A 151 -3.99 16.32 -3.13
CA LEU A 151 -5.26 17.03 -2.90
C LEU A 151 -5.03 18.55 -2.82
N THR A 152 -4.08 19.01 -2.01
CA THR A 152 -3.74 20.43 -1.89
C THR A 152 -3.32 21.04 -3.23
N LEU A 153 -2.52 20.32 -4.03
CA LEU A 153 -2.09 20.80 -5.35
C LEU A 153 -3.21 20.87 -6.40
N THR A 154 -4.20 19.99 -6.30
CA THR A 154 -5.28 19.88 -7.30
C THR A 154 -6.52 20.70 -6.94
N THR A 155 -6.86 20.80 -5.66
CA THR A 155 -8.08 21.49 -5.22
C THR A 155 -7.81 22.74 -4.40
N GLY A 156 -6.55 23.03 -4.05
CA GLY A 156 -6.20 24.16 -3.16
C GLY A 156 -6.59 23.96 -1.70
N LEU A 157 -6.91 22.73 -1.28
CA LEU A 157 -7.30 22.41 0.10
C LEU A 157 -6.13 22.59 1.07
N ASP A 158 -6.43 23.05 2.29
CA ASP A 158 -5.43 23.11 3.36
C ASP A 158 -4.81 21.72 3.62
N MET A 159 -3.50 21.68 3.85
CA MET A 159 -2.77 20.43 4.05
C MET A 159 -3.31 19.63 5.24
N THR A 160 -3.69 20.30 6.34
CA THR A 160 -4.23 19.64 7.54
C THR A 160 -5.56 18.97 7.23
N LEU A 161 -6.42 19.65 6.48
CA LEU A 161 -7.69 19.09 6.01
C LEU A 161 -7.47 17.94 5.02
N GLY A 162 -6.47 18.04 4.13
CA GLY A 162 -6.10 16.98 3.21
C GLY A 162 -5.62 15.70 3.92
N ILE A 163 -4.80 15.85 4.96
CA ILE A 163 -4.29 14.72 5.76
C ILE A 163 -5.43 14.05 6.52
N THR A 164 -6.28 14.82 7.20
CA THR A 164 -7.38 14.28 7.99
C THR A 164 -8.40 13.54 7.12
N LEU A 165 -8.73 14.10 5.94
CA LEU A 165 -9.60 13.44 4.98
C LEU A 165 -8.99 12.12 4.47
N SER A 166 -7.72 12.15 4.05
CA SER A 166 -7.00 10.97 3.56
C SER A 166 -6.94 9.86 4.62
N TRP A 167 -6.69 10.23 5.88
CA TRP A 167 -6.68 9.30 7.01
C TRP A 167 -8.05 8.64 7.22
N ILE A 168 -9.14 9.42 7.27
CA ILE A 168 -10.50 8.90 7.46
C ILE A 168 -10.86 7.93 6.32
N MET A 169 -10.66 8.36 5.07
CA MET A 169 -11.05 7.58 3.89
C MET A 169 -10.28 6.28 3.78
N LEU A 170 -8.95 6.32 3.96
CA LEU A 170 -8.12 5.13 3.89
C LEU A 170 -8.39 4.16 5.06
N THR A 171 -8.71 4.69 6.24
CA THR A 171 -9.07 3.86 7.39
C THR A 171 -10.39 3.14 7.12
N ILE A 172 -11.42 3.86 6.67
CA ILE A 172 -12.74 3.27 6.37
C ILE A 172 -12.63 2.18 5.30
N LYS A 173 -11.94 2.44 4.17
CA LYS A 173 -11.81 1.42 3.12
C LYS A 173 -11.09 0.17 3.62
N THR A 174 -10.11 0.33 4.52
CA THR A 174 -9.26 -0.77 4.98
C THR A 174 -10.02 -1.65 5.97
N VAL A 175 -10.71 -1.01 6.92
CA VAL A 175 -11.59 -1.69 7.89
C VAL A 175 -12.70 -2.46 7.18
N LEU A 176 -13.25 -1.89 6.10
CA LEU A 176 -14.31 -2.56 5.34
C LEU A 176 -13.77 -3.63 4.39
N GLY A 177 -12.59 -3.48 3.78
CA GLY A 177 -12.19 -4.34 2.66
C GLY A 177 -11.56 -5.68 3.02
N GLY A 178 -10.78 -5.74 4.11
CA GLY A 178 -9.94 -6.90 4.43
C GLY A 178 -8.86 -7.20 3.36
N LEU A 179 -8.02 -8.21 3.59
CA LEU A 179 -6.86 -8.49 2.73
C LEU A 179 -7.25 -8.83 1.28
N LYS A 180 -8.38 -9.53 1.05
CA LYS A 180 -8.86 -9.84 -0.31
C LYS A 180 -9.10 -8.56 -1.12
N SER A 181 -9.79 -7.58 -0.55
CA SER A 181 -10.06 -6.31 -1.24
C SER A 181 -8.78 -5.55 -1.54
N VAL A 182 -7.85 -5.51 -0.58
CA VAL A 182 -6.56 -4.84 -0.73
C VAL A 182 -5.77 -5.46 -1.88
N VAL A 183 -5.68 -6.79 -1.95
CA VAL A 183 -4.95 -7.48 -3.03
C VAL A 183 -5.47 -7.10 -4.42
N PHE A 184 -6.80 -7.10 -4.60
CA PHE A 184 -7.41 -6.74 -5.88
C PHE A 184 -7.18 -5.26 -6.24
N GLN A 185 -7.33 -4.36 -5.27
CA GLN A 185 -7.10 -2.93 -5.48
C GLN A 185 -5.62 -2.65 -5.80
N ASP A 186 -4.70 -3.31 -5.10
CA ASP A 186 -3.26 -3.12 -5.32
C ASP A 186 -2.83 -3.66 -6.69
N ALA A 187 -3.38 -4.78 -7.15
CA ALA A 187 -3.12 -5.28 -8.50
C ALA A 187 -3.58 -4.29 -9.58
N LEU A 188 -4.77 -3.68 -9.40
CA LEU A 188 -5.31 -2.69 -10.32
C LEU A 188 -4.51 -1.38 -10.28
N HIS A 189 -4.30 -0.80 -9.10
CA HIS A 189 -3.55 0.45 -8.95
C HIS A 189 -2.09 0.30 -9.36
N GLY A 190 -1.43 -0.81 -9.00
CA GLY A 190 -0.05 -1.09 -9.38
C GLY A 190 0.12 -1.19 -10.90
N THR A 191 -0.85 -1.80 -11.59
CA THR A 191 -0.86 -1.86 -13.07
C THR A 191 -1.04 -0.48 -13.67
N ILE A 192 -2.03 0.29 -13.20
CA ILE A 192 -2.27 1.67 -13.68
C ILE A 192 -1.04 2.55 -13.44
N GLN A 193 -0.44 2.46 -12.25
CA GLN A 193 0.74 3.22 -11.88
C GLN A 193 1.93 2.90 -12.77
N THR A 194 2.17 1.61 -13.06
CA THR A 194 3.26 1.17 -13.92
C THR A 194 3.07 1.68 -15.34
N VAL A 195 1.87 1.50 -15.92
CA VAL A 195 1.54 2.01 -17.26
C VAL A 195 1.67 3.53 -17.31
N GLY A 196 1.19 4.24 -16.28
CA GLY A 196 1.27 5.70 -16.20
C GLY A 196 2.71 6.22 -16.23
N ILE A 197 3.62 5.57 -15.50
CA ILE A 197 5.05 5.93 -15.52
C ILE A 197 5.66 5.69 -16.91
N PHE A 198 5.34 4.56 -17.55
CA PHE A 198 5.83 4.29 -18.91
C PHE A 198 5.33 5.31 -19.92
N VAL A 199 4.05 5.70 -19.86
CA VAL A 199 3.51 6.74 -20.74
C VAL A 199 4.20 8.08 -20.51
N LEU A 200 4.40 8.47 -19.25
CA LEU A 200 5.12 9.70 -18.89
C LEU A 200 6.59 9.70 -19.31
N PHE A 201 7.22 8.53 -19.45
CA PHE A 201 8.59 8.44 -19.94
C PHE A 201 8.70 8.63 -21.45
N VAL A 202 7.63 8.31 -22.19
CA VAL A 202 7.60 8.37 -23.67
C VAL A 202 7.15 9.74 -24.17
N VAL A 203 6.28 10.44 -23.43
CA VAL A 203 5.73 11.77 -23.76
C VAL A 203 6.62 12.87 -23.19
#